data_AF-A0A6A5VTB2-F1
#
_entry.id   AF-A0A6A5VTB2-F1
#
_cell.length_a   1.000
_cell.length_b   1.000
_cell.length_c   1.000
_cell.angle_alpha   90.00
_cell.angle_beta   90.00
_cell.angle_gamma   90.00
#
_symmetry.space_group_name_H-M   'P 1'
#
loop_
_entity.id
_entity.type
_entity.pdbx_description
1 polymer ?
#
loop_
_entity_poly.entity_id
_entity_poly.type
_entity_poly.pdbx_seq_one_letter_code
_entity_poly.pdbx_strand_id
1 'polypeptide(L)' 'RAAAKAYNIPIATLSRRVRGSQNWQNSHVYYQILNQQQETELLQYIKQLTKRGLPPTRYMIQTFASQIA' A
#
# COMPACT_ATOMS: atom_id res chain seq x y z
N ARG A 1 -12.01 23.13 -20.33
CA ARG A 1 -10.82 23.43 -21.18
C ARG A 1 -9.89 24.48 -20.54
N ALA A 2 -10.40 25.57 -19.95
CA ALA A 2 -9.58 26.60 -19.30
C ALA A 2 -8.56 26.05 -18.28
N ALA A 3 -9.00 25.15 -17.39
CA ALA A 3 -8.12 24.50 -16.41
C ALA A 3 -6.95 23.70 -17.05
N ALA A 4 -7.18 23.00 -18.16
CA ALA A 4 -6.15 22.21 -18.83
C ALA A 4 -5.00 23.10 -19.34
N LYS A 5 -5.37 24.27 -19.89
CA LYS A 5 -4.43 25.27 -20.40
C LYS A 5 -3.68 25.97 -19.27
N ALA A 6 -4.38 26.31 -18.18
CA ALA A 6 -3.80 26.99 -17.02
C ALA A 6 -2.69 26.16 -16.34
N TYR A 7 -2.88 24.83 -16.27
CA TYR A 7 -1.91 23.93 -15.63
C TYR A 7 -0.98 23.22 -16.62
N ASN A 8 -1.09 23.49 -17.92
CA ASN A 8 -0.35 22.81 -18.99
C ASN A 8 -0.46 21.27 -18.92
N ILE A 9 -1.66 20.76 -18.64
CA ILE A 9 -1.94 19.33 -18.52
C ILE A 9 -2.83 18.90 -19.70
N PRO A 10 -2.59 17.72 -20.30
CA PRO A 10 -3.49 17.17 -21.30
C PRO A 10 -4.95 17.10 -20.81
N ILE A 11 -5.89 17.49 -21.67
CA ILE A 11 -7.34 17.43 -21.37
C ILE A 11 -7.75 16.01 -20.95
N ALA A 12 -7.16 14.99 -21.56
CA ALA A 12 -7.41 13.59 -21.23
C ALA A 12 -7.15 13.27 -19.74
N THR A 13 -6.15 13.89 -19.12
CA THR A 13 -5.84 13.71 -17.69
C THR A 13 -6.92 14.32 -16.80
N LEU A 14 -7.38 15.53 -17.11
CA LEU A 14 -8.50 16.16 -16.39
C LEU A 14 -9.80 15.38 -16.60
N SER A 15 -10.10 14.98 -17.83
CA SER A 15 -11.28 14.16 -18.14
C SER A 15 -11.24 12.80 -17.43
N ARG A 16 -10.06 12.17 -17.30
CA ARG A 16 -9.89 10.93 -16.54
C ARG A 16 -10.20 11.14 -15.05
N ARG A 17 -9.74 12.25 -14.47
CA ARG A 17 -9.96 12.60 -13.06
C ARG A 17 -11.42 12.99 -12.77
N VAL A 18 -12.05 13.79 -13.63
CA VAL A 18 -13.46 14.20 -13.47
C VAL A 18 -14.42 13.01 -13.60
N ARG A 19 -14.09 12.03 -14.44
CA ARG A 19 -14.89 10.80 -14.62
C ARG A 19 -14.68 9.76 -13.51
N GLY A 20 -13.90 10.07 -12.47
CA GLY A 20 -13.68 9.14 -11.35
C GLY A 20 -12.87 7.89 -11.70
N SER A 21 -12.02 7.94 -12.73
CA SER A 21 -11.11 6.83 -13.02
C SER A 21 -10.22 6.59 -11.79
N GLN A 22 -10.14 5.33 -11.38
CA GLN A 22 -9.72 4.87 -10.06
C GLN A 22 -8.66 5.75 -9.39
N ASN A 23 -9.02 6.29 -8.23
CA ASN A 23 -8.08 6.95 -7.33
C ASN A 23 -6.96 5.97 -6.99
N TRP A 24 -5.73 6.47 -6.88
CA TRP A 24 -4.57 5.72 -6.35
C TRP A 24 -4.81 5.05 -4.99
N GLN A 25 -5.87 5.47 -4.27
CA GLN A 25 -6.35 4.82 -3.06
C GLN A 25 -6.78 3.36 -3.31
N ASN A 26 -7.37 3.03 -4.46
CA ASN A 26 -7.71 1.65 -4.83
C ASN A 26 -6.51 0.84 -5.34
N SER A 27 -5.43 1.50 -5.80
CA SER A 27 -4.24 0.78 -6.26
C SER A 27 -3.40 0.24 -5.10
N HIS A 28 -3.54 0.77 -3.88
CA HIS A 28 -2.83 0.23 -2.71
C HIS A 28 -3.12 -1.25 -2.48
N VAL A 29 -4.37 -1.68 -2.68
CA VAL A 29 -4.77 -3.10 -2.60
C VAL A 29 -4.08 -3.94 -3.68
N TYR A 30 -3.84 -3.37 -4.86
CA TYR A 30 -3.17 -4.04 -5.98
C TYR A 30 -1.64 -4.12 -5.84
N TYR A 31 -1.04 -3.27 -5.00
CA TYR A 31 0.41 -3.23 -4.74
C TYR A 31 0.80 -3.87 -3.40
N GLN A 32 -0.15 -4.41 -2.65
CA GLN A 32 0.15 -5.16 -1.43
C GLN A 32 0.80 -6.49 -1.80
N ILE A 33 2.04 -6.69 -1.32
CA ILE A 33 2.77 -7.95 -1.47
C ILE A 33 2.09 -9.06 -0.65
N LEU A 34 1.49 -8.69 0.48
CA LEU A 34 0.83 -9.60 1.40
C LEU A 34 -0.69 -9.47 1.27
N ASN A 35 -1.37 -10.61 1.25
CA ASN A 35 -2.82 -10.66 1.40
C ASN A 35 -3.23 -10.39 2.88
N GLN A 36 -4.52 -10.14 3.10
CA GLN A 36 -5.04 -9.78 4.42
C GLN A 36 -4.82 -10.87 5.50
N GLN A 37 -4.76 -12.15 5.10
CA GLN A 37 -4.49 -13.25 6.01
C GLN A 37 -3.01 -13.27 6.43
N GLN A 38 -2.10 -13.14 5.46
CA GLN A 38 -0.65 -13.03 5.69
C GLN A 38 -0.32 -11.80 6.56
N GLU A 39 -0.99 -10.67 6.34
CA GLU A 39 -0.83 -9.49 7.20
C GLU A 39 -1.25 -9.76 8.66
N THR A 40 -2.33 -10.52 8.86
CA THR A 40 -2.77 -10.93 10.20
C THR A 40 -1.74 -11.81 10.89
N GLU A 41 -1.10 -12.74 10.18
CA GLU A 41 -0.02 -13.58 10.70
C GLU A 41 1.22 -12.75 11.06
N LEU A 42 1.62 -11.81 10.20
CA LEU A 42 2.73 -10.89 10.47
C LEU A 42 2.49 -10.08 11.76
N LEU A 43 1.27 -9.58 11.96
CA LEU A 43 0.89 -8.86 13.17
C LEU A 43 0.94 -9.76 14.42
N GLN A 44 0.54 -11.03 14.32
CA GLN A 44 0.67 -11.98 15.42
C GLN A 44 2.14 -12.23 15.78
N TYR A 45 3.00 -12.41 14.78
CA TYR A 45 4.44 -12.57 14.98
C TYR A 45 5.05 -11.36 15.70
N ILE A 46 4.77 -10.14 15.23
CA ILE A 46 5.26 -8.90 15.88
C ILE A 46 4.77 -8.80 17.33
N LYS A 47 3.49 -9.10 17.60
CA LYS A 47 2.96 -9.12 18.97
C LYS A 47 3.67 -10.14 19.86
N GLN A 48 4.00 -11.32 19.33
CA GLN A 48 4.73 -12.34 20.08
C GLN A 48 6.17 -11.91 20.39
N LEU A 49 6.85 -11.24 19.45
CA LEU A 49 8.19 -10.67 19.69
C LEU A 49 8.17 -9.67 20.84
N THR A 50 7.26 -8.70 20.78
CA THR A 50 7.13 -7.68 21.84
C THR A 50 6.78 -8.30 23.19
N LYS A 51 5.90 -9.30 23.23
CA LYS A 51 5.58 -10.05 24.46
C LYS A 51 6.80 -10.75 25.07
N ARG A 52 7.75 -11.19 24.24
CA ARG A 52 9.00 -11.83 24.66
C ARG A 52 10.09 -10.81 25.06
N GLY A 53 9.79 -9.51 25.02
CA GLY A 53 10.76 -8.45 25.28
C GLY A 53 11.74 -8.21 24.13
N LEU A 54 11.48 -8.77 22.94
CA LEU A 54 12.30 -8.57 21.76
C LEU A 54 11.70 -7.44 20.90
N PRO A 55 12.43 -6.32 20.70
CA PRO A 55 11.95 -5.27 19.82
C PRO A 55 11.95 -5.78 18.36
N PRO A 56 10.84 -5.64 17.62
CA PRO A 56 10.77 -6.06 16.23
C PRO A 56 11.70 -5.19 15.38
N THR A 57 12.66 -5.82 14.69
CA THR A 57 13.54 -5.13 13.74
C THR A 57 13.01 -5.24 12.32
N ARG A 58 13.38 -4.27 11.47
CA ARG A 58 12.99 -4.27 10.05
C ARG A 58 13.42 -5.55 9.33
N TYR A 59 14.61 -6.07 9.65
CA TYR A 59 15.12 -7.31 9.09
C TYR A 59 14.22 -8.50 9.43
N MET A 60 13.85 -8.68 10.71
CA MET A 60 12.96 -9.78 11.13
C MET A 60 11.59 -9.71 10.46
N ILE A 61 11.02 -8.51 10.33
CA ILE A 61 9.74 -8.27 9.66
C ILE A 61 9.83 -8.64 8.18
N GLN A 62 10.90 -8.23 7.49
CA GLN A 62 11.11 -8.56 6.07
C GLN A 62 11.33 -10.05 5.85
N THR A 63 12.18 -10.69 6.66
CA THR A 63 12.42 -12.13 6.57
C THR A 63 11.13 -12.92 6.78
N PHE A 64 10.32 -12.56 7.79
CA PHE A 64 9.05 -13.23 8.03
C PHE A 64 8.04 -12.95 6.91
N ALA A 65 7.91 -11.69 6.46
CA ALA A 65 7.04 -11.33 5.35
C ALA A 65 7.39 -12.10 4.05
N SER A 66 8.68 -12.27 3.75
CA SER A 66 9.13 -13.05 2.58
C SER A 66 8.92 -14.57 2.73
N GLN A 67 8.75 -15.09 3.95
CA GLN A 67 8.44 -16.50 4.18
C GLN A 67 6.95 -16.81 3.99
N ILE A 68 6.09 -15.84 4.31
CA ILE A 68 4.64 -16.01 4.25
C ILE A 68 4.03 -15.57 2.90
N ALA A 69 4.73 -14.70 2.14
CA ALA A 69 4.32 -14.19 0.83
C ALA A 69 4.31 -15.30 -0.24
#